data_AF-A0A821NBK0-F1
#
_entry.id   AF-A0A821NBK0-F1
#
_cell.length_a   1.000
_cell.length_b   1.000
_cell.length_c   1.000
_cell.angle_alpha   90.00
_cell.angle_beta   90.00
_cell.angle_gamma   90.00
#
_symmetry.space_group_name_H-M   'P 1'
#
loop_
_entity.id
_entity.type
_entity.pdbx_description
1 polymer ?
#
loop_
_entity_poly.entity_id
_entity_poly.type
_entity_poly.pdbx_seq_one_letter_code
_entity_poly.pdbx_strand_id
1 'polypeptide(L)'
;MGDCSKAFEFHKKANQIYEKALPQSHPSLAASYNNMGLVCGTMGDYSKALEFYEKANAIAEKSLTPNHPDLATSYNNIGQVYDSMGDHSKALEVYEKAHTIAEKTLPPNHPSLTSSYSNIGLVYNKMGDYPKALEFHTKAHQIYEETLPPNHLELANSYNNFGLLFNSMGDYPKALEFHEKAYKIAEEALPQNHPSLTTFYNNIGLVCGTMGDYRKSLEFYEKAYTIAENASPPNHPSLTTSYSSIGQVYNKMGDYPKALEFHTKANKIYEETLPSNHLDLATSYNNIGLLYNIMHDYPKALGFHEKAHQIYEKALPPDHPDLATSYNNIGLVYSSTGNYSKALEVYEKAHTIAKKTLPSNHPSLATFYNNIGLVCGTMGDYPKALEFYEKAYTITDAVIY
;
A
#
# COMPACT_ATOMS: atom_id res chain seq x y z
N MET A 1 15.54 -12.92 -11.06
CA MET A 1 15.38 -12.37 -9.70
C MET A 1 15.86 -13.41 -8.70
N GLY A 2 16.86 -13.05 -7.90
CA GLY A 2 17.54 -13.95 -6.98
C GLY A 2 16.66 -14.31 -5.80
N ASP A 3 16.65 -15.59 -5.46
CA ASP A 3 15.94 -16.22 -4.35
C ASP A 3 16.23 -15.49 -3.02
N CYS A 4 15.34 -14.58 -2.61
CA CYS A 4 15.50 -13.77 -1.38
C CYS A 4 15.64 -14.66 -0.13
N SER A 5 15.07 -15.87 -0.17
CA SER A 5 15.23 -16.87 0.89
C SER A 5 16.68 -17.38 0.95
N LYS A 6 17.32 -17.63 -0.20
CA LYS A 6 18.76 -17.96 -0.23
C LYS A 6 19.63 -16.79 0.21
N ALA A 7 19.29 -15.56 -0.23
CA ALA A 7 20.01 -14.37 0.22
C ALA A 7 19.95 -14.23 1.75
N PHE A 8 18.76 -14.41 2.33
CA PHE A 8 18.58 -14.42 3.78
C PHE A 8 19.43 -15.49 4.47
N GLU A 9 19.44 -16.72 3.95
CA GLU A 9 20.27 -17.81 4.50
C GLU A 9 21.78 -17.50 4.42
N PHE A 10 22.25 -16.86 3.35
CA PHE A 10 23.65 -16.42 3.25
C PHE A 10 23.97 -15.33 4.25
N HIS A 11 23.13 -14.29 4.36
CA HIS A 11 23.32 -13.23 5.34
C HIS A 11 23.27 -13.75 6.78
N LYS A 12 22.36 -14.67 7.08
CA LYS A 12 22.27 -15.34 8.39
C LYS A 12 23.53 -16.11 8.73
N LYS A 13 24.07 -16.90 7.79
CA LYS A 13 25.34 -17.62 7.98
C LYS A 13 26.52 -16.66 8.17
N ALA A 14 26.59 -15.60 7.37
CA ALA A 14 27.61 -14.56 7.53
C ALA A 14 27.52 -13.88 8.89
N ASN A 15 26.31 -13.55 9.35
CA ASN A 15 26.07 -12.94 10.64
C ASN A 15 26.53 -13.84 11.79
N GLN A 16 26.25 -15.14 11.74
CA GLN A 16 26.72 -16.11 12.74
C GLN A 16 28.26 -16.19 12.83
N ILE A 17 28.97 -15.97 11.71
CA ILE A 17 30.43 -15.88 11.69
C ILE A 17 30.86 -14.57 12.35
N TYR A 18 30.24 -13.45 11.97
CA TYR A 18 30.54 -12.14 12.54
C TYR A 18 30.29 -12.08 14.04
N GLU A 19 29.19 -12.64 14.55
CA GLU A 19 28.89 -12.70 16.00
C GLU A 19 29.93 -13.47 16.80
N LYS A 20 30.58 -14.48 16.19
CA LYS A 20 31.64 -15.27 16.83
C LYS A 20 33.02 -14.62 16.72
N ALA A 21 33.27 -13.90 15.63
CA ALA A 21 34.60 -13.40 15.29
C ALA A 21 34.84 -11.94 15.71
N LEU A 22 33.78 -11.15 15.88
CA LEU A 22 33.84 -9.70 16.08
C LEU A 22 33.26 -9.29 17.43
N PRO A 23 33.75 -8.18 18.03
CA PRO A 23 33.09 -7.56 19.18
C PRO A 23 31.64 -7.17 18.86
N GLN A 24 30.76 -7.18 19.88
CA GLN A 24 29.34 -6.83 19.72
C GLN A 24 29.11 -5.42 19.17
N SER A 25 30.08 -4.51 19.30
CA SER A 25 30.01 -3.14 18.77
C SER A 25 30.65 -2.96 17.39
N HIS A 26 31.01 -4.05 16.69
CA HIS A 26 31.76 -3.96 15.44
C HIS A 26 30.88 -3.47 14.28
N PRO A 27 31.30 -2.47 13.48
CA PRO A 27 30.49 -1.93 12.37
C PRO A 27 30.02 -2.97 11.34
N SER A 28 30.85 -3.97 11.03
CA SER A 28 30.44 -5.06 10.12
C SER A 28 29.25 -5.88 10.63
N LEU A 29 29.05 -5.97 11.96
CA LEU A 29 27.88 -6.63 12.52
C LEU A 29 26.61 -5.79 12.30
N ALA A 30 26.71 -4.46 12.44
CA ALA A 30 25.61 -3.54 12.10
C ALA A 30 25.25 -3.62 10.61
N ALA A 31 26.24 -3.61 9.72
CA ALA A 31 26.02 -3.75 8.28
C ALA A 31 25.35 -5.09 7.91
N SER A 32 25.77 -6.18 8.57
CA SER A 32 25.17 -7.50 8.41
C SER A 32 23.69 -7.50 8.81
N TYR A 33 23.36 -6.94 9.98
CA TYR A 33 21.98 -6.78 10.43
C TYR A 33 21.15 -5.88 9.50
N ASN A 34 21.69 -4.76 9.01
CA ASN A 34 21.00 -3.92 8.03
C ASN A 34 20.63 -4.69 6.76
N ASN A 35 21.54 -5.52 6.24
CA ASN A 35 21.25 -6.34 5.06
C ASN A 35 20.18 -7.41 5.34
N MET A 36 20.22 -8.05 6.53
CA MET A 36 19.17 -8.98 6.94
C MET A 36 17.81 -8.29 7.09
N GLY A 37 17.80 -7.07 7.64
CA GLY A 37 16.62 -6.22 7.74
C GLY A 37 16.03 -5.88 6.38
N LEU A 38 16.87 -5.47 5.43
CA LEU A 38 16.49 -5.20 4.05
C LEU A 38 15.86 -6.42 3.39
N VAL A 39 16.50 -7.59 3.49
CA VAL A 39 15.98 -8.82 2.90
C VAL A 39 14.63 -9.20 3.52
N CYS A 40 14.47 -9.10 4.85
CA CYS A 40 13.18 -9.36 5.50
C CYS A 40 12.09 -8.38 5.03
N GLY A 41 12.42 -7.09 4.92
CA GLY A 41 11.51 -6.07 4.41
C GLY A 41 11.08 -6.37 2.97
N THR A 42 12.01 -6.78 2.10
CA THR A 42 11.67 -7.19 0.72
C THR A 42 10.81 -8.45 0.64
N MET A 43 10.86 -9.31 1.64
CA MET A 43 9.99 -10.49 1.75
C MET A 43 8.63 -10.16 2.41
N GLY A 44 8.40 -8.91 2.81
CA GLY A 44 7.21 -8.48 3.55
C GLY A 44 7.20 -8.85 5.03
N ASP A 45 8.27 -9.41 5.57
CA ASP A 45 8.41 -9.71 7.00
C ASP A 45 8.92 -8.48 7.76
N TYR A 46 8.06 -7.46 7.85
CA TYR A 46 8.39 -6.17 8.45
C TYR A 46 8.74 -6.28 9.94
N SER A 47 8.17 -7.25 10.66
CA SER A 47 8.48 -7.48 12.07
C SER A 47 9.93 -7.95 12.26
N LYS A 48 10.39 -8.92 11.47
CA LYS A 48 11.82 -9.31 11.50
C LYS A 48 12.72 -8.23 10.93
N ALA A 49 12.26 -7.50 9.91
CA ALA A 49 13.02 -6.38 9.36
C ALA A 49 13.33 -5.34 10.45
N LEU A 50 12.30 -4.96 11.23
CA LEU A 50 12.43 -4.04 12.36
C LEU A 50 13.41 -4.58 13.40
N GLU A 51 13.29 -5.85 13.81
CA GLU A 51 14.20 -6.46 14.78
C GLU A 51 15.68 -6.35 14.34
N PHE A 52 15.97 -6.63 13.08
CA PHE A 52 17.33 -6.53 12.55
C PHE A 52 17.81 -5.09 12.43
N TYR A 53 16.97 -4.15 11.97
CA TYR A 53 17.35 -2.75 11.91
C TYR A 53 17.56 -2.14 13.30
N GLU A 54 16.77 -2.50 14.30
CA GLU A 54 16.97 -2.05 15.69
C GLU A 54 18.28 -2.58 16.27
N LYS A 55 18.65 -3.85 15.98
CA LYS A 55 19.97 -4.39 16.36
C LYS A 55 21.12 -3.64 15.67
N ALA A 56 20.99 -3.35 14.38
CA ALA A 56 21.99 -2.56 13.65
C ALA A 56 22.13 -1.15 14.25
N ASN A 57 21.00 -0.51 14.54
CA ASN A 57 20.97 0.83 15.14
C ASN A 57 21.59 0.86 16.53
N ALA A 58 21.30 -0.13 17.39
CA ALA A 58 21.89 -0.23 18.72
C ALA A 58 23.42 -0.40 18.70
N ILE A 59 23.97 -1.02 17.66
CA ILE A 59 25.42 -1.07 17.43
C ILE A 59 25.94 0.29 16.99
N ALA A 60 25.28 0.90 15.99
CA ALA A 60 25.64 2.21 15.45
C ALA A 60 25.66 3.28 16.56
N GLU A 61 24.64 3.34 17.41
CA GLU A 61 24.54 4.30 18.53
C GLU A 61 25.68 4.15 19.55
N LYS A 62 26.20 2.93 19.74
CA LYS A 62 27.33 2.67 20.64
C LYS A 62 28.70 2.96 20.01
N SER A 63 28.81 2.79 18.69
CA SER A 63 30.10 2.90 17.98
C SER A 63 30.36 4.26 17.34
N LEU A 64 29.31 5.05 17.09
CA LEU A 64 29.37 6.28 16.33
C LEU A 64 29.08 7.50 17.22
N THR A 65 29.47 8.68 16.74
CA THR A 65 29.07 9.94 17.38
C THR A 65 27.57 10.20 17.18
N PRO A 66 26.90 10.92 18.09
CA PRO A 66 25.44 11.12 18.02
C PRO A 66 24.90 11.76 16.73
N ASN A 67 25.75 12.49 16.00
CA ASN A 67 25.40 13.11 14.72
C ASN A 67 26.11 12.41 13.55
N HIS A 68 26.45 11.13 13.64
CA HIS A 68 27.09 10.45 12.51
C HIS A 68 26.07 10.18 11.38
N PRO A 69 26.38 10.44 10.10
CA PRO A 69 25.44 10.23 8.98
C PRO A 69 24.83 8.82 8.92
N ASP A 70 25.61 7.79 9.26
CA ASP A 70 25.11 6.40 9.28
C ASP A 70 23.95 6.19 10.28
N LEU A 71 23.87 6.98 11.36
CA LEU A 71 22.71 6.95 12.26
C LEU A 71 21.46 7.50 11.58
N ALA A 72 21.59 8.56 10.76
CA ALA A 72 20.47 9.07 9.97
C ALA A 72 19.96 8.02 8.98
N THR A 73 20.87 7.31 8.30
CA THR A 73 20.52 6.19 7.41
C THR A 73 19.80 5.06 8.17
N SER A 74 20.32 4.71 9.35
CA SER A 74 19.73 3.68 10.21
C SER A 74 18.30 4.05 10.65
N TYR A 75 18.09 5.27 11.13
CA TYR A 75 16.76 5.77 11.46
C TYR A 75 15.85 5.83 10.23
N ASN A 76 16.32 6.27 9.06
CA ASN A 76 15.50 6.25 7.84
C ASN A 76 15.00 4.84 7.50
N ASN A 77 15.83 3.80 7.65
CA ASN A 77 15.43 2.41 7.41
C ASN A 77 14.35 1.95 8.42
N ILE A 78 14.53 2.27 9.70
CA ILE A 78 13.54 1.95 10.74
C ILE A 78 12.22 2.69 10.49
N GLY A 79 12.30 3.98 10.14
CA GLY A 79 11.14 4.80 9.80
C GLY A 79 10.36 4.25 8.61
N GLN A 80 11.06 3.75 7.58
CA GLN A 80 10.43 3.10 6.42
C GLN A 80 9.68 1.83 6.81
N VAL A 81 10.23 1.02 7.72
CA VAL A 81 9.56 -0.18 8.20
C VAL A 81 8.31 0.17 9.01
N TYR A 82 8.39 1.13 9.94
CA TYR A 82 7.20 1.60 10.66
C TYR A 82 6.12 2.15 9.72
N ASP A 83 6.52 2.93 8.71
CA ASP A 83 5.60 3.47 7.70
C ASP A 83 4.94 2.36 6.87
N SER A 84 5.70 1.32 6.51
CA SER A 84 5.19 0.15 5.78
C SER A 84 4.25 -0.71 6.64
N MET A 85 4.43 -0.70 7.96
CA MET A 85 3.53 -1.35 8.92
C MET A 85 2.29 -0.51 9.25
N GLY A 86 2.20 0.73 8.76
CA GLY A 86 1.09 1.66 9.05
C GLY A 86 1.22 2.38 10.41
N ASP A 87 2.31 2.20 11.15
CA ASP A 87 2.59 2.95 12.38
C ASP A 87 3.22 4.31 12.03
N HIS A 88 2.42 5.18 11.40
CA HIS A 88 2.87 6.47 10.89
C HIS A 88 3.39 7.40 11.99
N SER A 89 2.88 7.27 13.23
CA SER A 89 3.36 8.07 14.36
C SER A 89 4.79 7.71 14.75
N LYS A 90 5.13 6.42 14.86
CA LYS A 90 6.53 6.01 15.10
C LYS A 90 7.42 6.27 13.90
N ALA A 91 6.90 6.09 12.68
CA ALA A 91 7.63 6.44 11.46
C ALA A 91 8.06 7.90 11.49
N LEU A 92 7.13 8.82 11.84
CA LEU A 92 7.41 10.24 11.98
C LEU A 92 8.49 10.52 13.03
N GLU A 93 8.35 9.98 14.24
CA GLU A 93 9.34 10.16 15.32
C GLU A 93 10.75 9.75 14.87
N VAL A 94 10.86 8.61 14.19
CA VAL A 94 12.14 8.07 13.74
C VAL A 94 12.70 8.88 12.56
N TYR A 95 11.88 9.29 11.60
CA TYR A 95 12.32 10.16 10.51
C TYR A 95 12.76 11.54 11.01
N GLU A 96 12.10 12.10 12.03
CA GLU A 96 12.52 13.36 12.65
C GLU A 96 13.90 13.23 13.32
N LYS A 97 14.22 12.08 13.94
CA LYS A 97 15.59 11.80 14.45
C LYS A 97 16.61 11.78 13.31
N ALA A 98 16.30 11.09 12.21
CA ALA A 98 17.16 11.06 11.02
C ALA A 98 17.39 12.46 10.46
N HIS A 99 16.32 13.25 10.33
CA HIS A 99 16.35 14.61 9.84
C HIS A 99 17.18 15.53 10.75
N THR A 100 17.00 15.44 12.07
CA THR A 100 17.78 16.22 13.04
C THR A 100 19.28 15.98 12.91
N ILE A 101 19.69 14.73 12.64
CA ILE A 101 21.11 14.41 12.40
C ILE A 101 21.58 15.02 11.07
N ALA A 102 20.78 14.88 10.02
CA ALA A 102 21.10 15.43 8.71
C ALA A 102 21.25 16.97 8.75
N GLU A 103 20.34 17.68 9.41
CA GLU A 103 20.41 19.15 9.57
C GLU A 103 21.64 19.62 10.36
N LYS A 104 22.10 18.84 11.35
CA LYS A 104 23.29 19.18 12.14
C LYS A 104 24.61 18.92 11.42
N THR A 105 24.59 18.05 10.41
CA THR A 105 25.80 17.56 9.72
C THR A 105 25.99 18.19 8.35
N LEU A 106 24.89 18.59 7.71
CA LEU A 106 24.90 19.11 6.36
C LEU A 106 24.68 20.63 6.37
N PRO A 107 25.24 21.35 5.38
CA PRO A 107 24.89 22.75 5.16
C PRO A 107 23.38 22.93 4.92
N PRO A 108 22.83 24.12 5.23
CA PRO A 108 21.49 24.49 4.78
C PRO A 108 21.34 24.26 3.27
N ASN A 109 20.19 23.75 2.84
CA ASN A 109 19.86 23.43 1.45
C ASN A 109 20.76 22.37 0.78
N HIS A 110 21.48 21.54 1.53
CA HIS A 110 22.21 20.42 0.94
C HIS A 110 21.23 19.40 0.31
N PRO A 111 21.46 18.92 -0.93
CA PRO A 111 20.57 17.98 -1.62
C PRO A 111 20.22 16.72 -0.82
N SER A 112 21.13 16.21 0.01
CA SER A 112 20.82 15.04 0.86
C SER A 112 19.70 15.25 1.88
N LEU A 113 19.36 16.51 2.22
CA LEU A 113 18.24 16.83 3.11
C LEU A 113 16.87 16.54 2.45
N THR A 114 16.78 16.53 1.12
CA THR A 114 15.50 16.38 0.40
C THR A 114 14.84 15.03 0.66
N SER A 115 15.63 13.98 0.83
CA SER A 115 15.13 12.63 1.16
C SER A 115 14.38 12.64 2.50
N SER A 116 14.97 13.26 3.52
CA SER A 116 14.35 13.38 4.84
C SER A 116 13.10 14.25 4.83
N TYR A 117 13.15 15.41 4.14
CA TYR A 117 11.97 16.27 3.96
C TYR A 117 10.84 15.53 3.22
N SER A 118 11.17 14.78 2.17
CA SER A 118 10.18 14.03 1.38
C SER A 118 9.55 12.90 2.19
N ASN A 119 10.33 12.16 2.98
CA ASN A 119 9.82 11.09 3.83
C ASN A 119 8.87 11.63 4.91
N ILE A 120 9.25 12.71 5.59
CA ILE A 120 8.40 13.35 6.60
C ILE A 120 7.12 13.89 5.96
N GLY A 121 7.23 14.56 4.80
CA GLY A 121 6.08 15.05 4.05
C GLY A 121 5.10 13.93 3.65
N LEU A 122 5.62 12.79 3.20
CA LEU A 122 4.82 11.62 2.85
C LEU A 122 4.09 11.05 4.07
N VAL A 123 4.74 10.96 5.23
CA VAL A 123 4.11 10.47 6.47
C VAL A 123 3.01 11.42 6.94
N TYR A 124 3.25 12.73 6.93
CA TYR A 124 2.20 13.71 7.23
C TYR A 124 1.02 13.61 6.26
N ASN A 125 1.27 13.36 4.97
CA ASN A 125 0.21 13.12 3.98
C ASN A 125 -0.65 11.90 4.35
N LYS A 126 -0.03 10.78 4.70
CA LYS A 126 -0.75 9.56 5.15
C LYS A 126 -1.51 9.76 6.46
N MET A 127 -1.03 10.62 7.34
CA MET A 127 -1.71 11.00 8.58
C MET A 127 -2.86 12.01 8.37
N GLY A 128 -3.01 12.57 7.17
CA GLY A 128 -4.00 13.59 6.85
C GLY A 128 -3.63 15.02 7.30
N ASP A 129 -2.42 15.23 7.82
CA ASP A 129 -1.90 16.58 8.12
C ASP A 129 -1.34 17.20 6.85
N TYR A 130 -2.26 17.52 5.94
CA TYR A 130 -1.95 18.08 4.63
C TYR A 130 -1.16 19.40 4.67
N PRO A 131 -1.41 20.34 5.61
CA PRO A 131 -0.60 21.55 5.74
C PRO A 131 0.87 21.27 6.03
N LYS A 132 1.18 20.36 6.96
CA LYS A 132 2.58 19.99 7.23
C LYS A 132 3.18 19.21 6.07
N ALA A 133 2.44 18.29 5.45
CA ALA A 133 2.91 17.59 4.26
C ALA A 133 3.32 18.58 3.16
N LEU A 134 2.51 19.62 2.93
CA LEU A 134 2.81 20.67 1.97
C LEU A 134 4.08 21.46 2.35
N GLU A 135 4.25 21.81 3.62
CA GLU A 135 5.45 22.51 4.12
C GLU A 135 6.73 21.71 3.82
N PHE A 136 6.74 20.44 4.20
CA PHE A 136 7.91 19.56 4.06
C PHE A 136 8.22 19.26 2.58
N HIS A 137 7.20 18.99 1.75
CA HIS A 137 7.40 18.83 0.31
C HIS A 137 7.89 20.12 -0.37
N THR A 138 7.45 21.30 0.09
CA THR A 138 7.93 22.60 -0.41
C THR A 138 9.40 22.81 -0.09
N LYS A 139 9.84 22.51 1.14
CA LYS A 139 11.27 22.58 1.50
C LYS A 139 12.13 21.66 0.63
N ALA A 140 11.69 20.42 0.41
CA ALA A 140 12.40 19.49 -0.49
C ALA A 140 12.48 20.03 -1.93
N HIS A 141 11.36 20.54 -2.45
CA HIS A 141 11.27 21.06 -3.81
C HIS A 141 12.17 22.27 -4.03
N GLN A 142 12.20 23.22 -3.09
CA GLN A 142 13.07 24.41 -3.18
C GLN A 142 14.55 24.02 -3.28
N ILE A 143 15.00 23.05 -2.49
CA ILE A 143 16.38 22.56 -2.57
C ILE A 143 16.66 21.96 -3.95
N TYR A 144 15.74 21.15 -4.49
CA TYR A 144 15.90 20.58 -5.83
C TYR A 144 15.91 21.65 -6.92
N GLU A 145 15.04 22.65 -6.85
CA GLU A 145 14.99 23.75 -7.82
C GLU A 145 16.28 24.59 -7.79
N GLU A 146 16.88 24.80 -6.62
CA GLU A 146 18.14 25.54 -6.46
C GLU A 146 19.38 24.75 -6.89
N THR A 147 19.36 23.42 -6.77
CA THR A 147 20.58 22.59 -6.88
C THR A 147 20.65 21.70 -8.12
N LEU A 148 19.53 21.46 -8.80
CA LEU A 148 19.44 20.53 -9.93
C LEU A 148 19.10 21.23 -11.25
N PRO A 149 19.51 20.66 -12.39
CA PRO A 149 19.06 21.17 -13.68
C PRO A 149 17.54 20.98 -13.87
N PRO A 150 16.88 21.81 -14.69
CA PRO A 150 15.42 21.77 -14.87
C PRO A 150 14.84 20.44 -15.37
N ASN A 151 15.66 19.62 -16.04
CA ASN A 151 15.29 18.30 -16.54
C ASN A 151 15.76 17.14 -15.62
N HIS A 152 16.05 17.40 -14.35
CA HIS A 152 16.50 16.36 -13.44
C HIS A 152 15.33 15.52 -12.90
N LEU A 153 15.52 14.19 -12.82
CA LEU A 153 14.46 13.27 -12.36
C LEU A 153 14.00 13.51 -10.91
N GLU A 154 14.89 13.91 -10.02
CA GLU A 154 14.51 14.27 -8.65
C GLU A 154 13.56 15.49 -8.60
N LEU A 155 13.69 16.43 -9.54
CA LEU A 155 12.73 17.52 -9.67
C LEU A 155 11.37 16.99 -10.14
N ALA A 156 11.35 16.06 -11.11
CA ALA A 156 10.13 15.37 -11.51
C ALA A 156 9.47 14.61 -10.33
N ASN A 157 10.26 13.88 -9.53
CA ASN A 157 9.79 13.16 -8.35
C ASN A 157 9.17 14.12 -7.30
N SER A 158 9.76 15.29 -7.10
CA SER A 158 9.20 16.29 -6.18
C SER A 158 7.84 16.84 -6.64
N TYR A 159 7.67 17.11 -7.95
CA TYR A 159 6.38 17.44 -8.53
C TYR A 159 5.38 16.29 -8.40
N ASN A 160 5.85 15.05 -8.57
CA ASN A 160 5.01 13.88 -8.37
C ASN A 160 4.51 13.77 -6.91
N ASN A 161 5.33 14.11 -5.91
CA ASN A 161 4.92 14.14 -4.51
C ASN A 161 3.84 15.20 -4.25
N PHE A 162 3.93 16.38 -4.87
CA PHE A 162 2.82 17.35 -4.84
C PHE A 162 1.55 16.78 -5.47
N GLY A 163 1.66 16.10 -6.61
CA GLY A 163 0.52 15.44 -7.25
C GLY A 163 -0.16 14.44 -6.31
N LEU A 164 0.60 13.59 -5.63
CA LEU A 164 0.09 12.65 -4.63
C LEU A 164 -0.57 13.36 -3.44
N LEU A 165 0.01 14.46 -2.96
CA LEU A 165 -0.54 15.27 -1.88
C LEU A 165 -1.89 15.89 -2.27
N PHE A 166 -1.97 16.56 -3.42
CA PHE A 166 -3.23 17.16 -3.88
C PHE A 166 -4.30 16.12 -4.21
N ASN A 167 -3.90 14.94 -4.69
CA ASN A 167 -4.81 13.81 -4.85
C ASN A 167 -5.38 13.36 -3.50
N SER A 168 -4.56 13.33 -2.45
CA SER A 168 -4.99 12.97 -1.09
C SER A 168 -5.91 14.03 -0.47
N MET A 169 -5.68 15.31 -0.78
CA MET A 169 -6.58 16.42 -0.42
C MET A 169 -7.90 16.42 -1.21
N GLY A 170 -8.03 15.61 -2.27
CA GLY A 170 -9.18 15.60 -3.18
C GLY A 170 -9.19 16.71 -4.23
N ASP A 171 -8.11 17.50 -4.34
CA ASP A 171 -7.93 18.51 -5.41
C ASP A 171 -7.34 17.84 -6.66
N TYR A 172 -8.17 17.02 -7.31
CA TYR A 172 -7.77 16.25 -8.49
C TYR A 172 -7.28 17.10 -9.67
N PRO A 173 -7.88 18.26 -10.00
CA PRO A 173 -7.35 19.14 -11.05
C PRO A 173 -5.91 19.58 -10.79
N LYS A 174 -5.60 19.98 -9.55
CA LYS A 174 -4.25 20.40 -9.18
C LYS A 174 -3.28 19.22 -9.10
N ALA A 175 -3.74 18.06 -8.64
CA ALA A 175 -2.98 16.83 -8.68
C ALA A 175 -2.57 16.47 -10.11
N LEU A 176 -3.51 16.57 -11.06
CA LEU A 176 -3.26 16.32 -12.47
C LEU A 176 -2.23 17.30 -13.05
N GLU A 177 -2.34 18.59 -12.75
CA GLU A 177 -1.36 19.61 -13.18
C GLU A 177 0.06 19.24 -12.71
N PHE A 178 0.22 18.85 -11.45
CA PHE A 178 1.53 18.47 -10.90
C PHE A 178 2.07 17.17 -11.49
N HIS A 179 1.22 16.16 -11.69
CA HIS A 179 1.66 14.93 -12.35
C HIS A 179 2.02 15.14 -13.82
N GLU A 180 1.29 15.99 -14.56
CA GLU A 180 1.63 16.33 -15.95
C GLU A 180 2.96 17.11 -16.02
N LYS A 181 3.23 18.03 -15.08
CA LYS A 181 4.55 18.69 -14.97
C LYS A 181 5.66 17.69 -14.67
N ALA A 182 5.45 16.80 -13.70
CA ALA A 182 6.41 15.75 -13.36
C ALA A 182 6.73 14.85 -14.57
N TYR A 183 5.68 14.40 -15.27
CA TYR A 183 5.82 13.61 -16.49
C TYR A 183 6.62 14.34 -17.56
N LYS A 184 6.33 15.62 -17.82
CA LYS A 184 7.05 16.38 -18.86
C LYS A 184 8.55 16.46 -18.59
N ILE A 185 8.94 16.71 -17.34
CA ILE A 185 10.35 16.72 -16.93
C ILE A 185 10.97 15.33 -17.12
N ALA A 186 10.27 14.27 -16.72
CA ALA A 186 10.76 12.90 -16.87
C ALA A 186 10.88 12.47 -18.35
N GLU A 187 9.95 12.88 -19.20
CA GLU A 187 9.96 12.63 -20.65
C GLU A 187 11.15 13.31 -21.34
N GLU A 188 11.51 14.52 -20.91
CA GLU A 188 12.70 15.22 -21.41
C GLU A 188 14.02 14.58 -20.89
N ALA A 189 13.99 13.98 -19.70
CA ALA A 189 15.15 13.40 -19.04
C ALA A 189 15.48 11.95 -19.48
N LEU A 190 14.47 11.21 -19.94
CA LEU A 190 14.55 9.77 -20.16
C LEU A 190 14.23 9.37 -21.61
N PRO A 191 14.81 8.27 -22.11
CA PRO A 191 14.34 7.64 -23.35
C PRO A 191 12.85 7.28 -23.27
N GLN A 192 12.15 7.36 -24.41
CA GLN A 192 10.69 7.19 -24.51
C GLN A 192 10.12 5.90 -23.88
N ASN A 193 10.92 4.83 -23.81
CA ASN A 193 10.51 3.53 -23.24
C ASN A 193 11.24 3.20 -21.93
N HIS A 194 11.75 4.21 -21.22
CA HIS A 194 12.43 3.98 -19.95
C HIS A 194 11.44 3.53 -18.87
N PRO A 195 11.71 2.45 -18.11
CA PRO A 195 10.78 1.90 -17.13
C PRO A 195 10.29 2.89 -16.07
N SER A 196 11.11 3.89 -15.71
CA SER A 196 10.73 4.92 -14.75
C SER A 196 9.56 5.80 -15.21
N LEU A 197 9.27 5.87 -16.52
CA LEU A 197 8.12 6.63 -17.05
C LEU A 197 6.78 6.00 -16.64
N THR A 198 6.76 4.69 -16.35
CA THR A 198 5.56 3.94 -15.93
C THR A 198 4.91 4.56 -14.70
N THR A 199 5.68 5.02 -13.71
CA THR A 199 5.14 5.63 -12.48
C THR A 199 4.37 6.92 -12.77
N PHE A 200 4.90 7.78 -13.64
CA PHE A 200 4.25 9.04 -13.98
C PHE A 200 2.95 8.82 -14.75
N TYR A 201 2.96 7.90 -15.73
CA TYR A 201 1.74 7.51 -16.44
C TYR A 201 0.69 6.89 -15.53
N ASN A 202 1.09 6.00 -14.61
CA ASN A 202 0.15 5.40 -13.65
C ASN A 202 -0.52 6.46 -12.78
N ASN A 203 0.21 7.46 -12.29
CA ASN A 203 -0.35 8.51 -11.44
C ASN A 203 -1.30 9.44 -12.20
N ILE A 204 -0.97 9.82 -13.44
CA ILE A 204 -1.88 10.57 -14.31
C ILE A 204 -3.14 9.74 -14.58
N GLY A 205 -2.96 8.45 -14.94
CA GLY A 205 -4.06 7.52 -15.20
C GLY A 205 -4.99 7.38 -14.00
N LEU A 206 -4.43 7.29 -12.78
CA LEU A 206 -5.18 7.26 -11.53
C LEU A 206 -6.04 8.50 -11.36
N VAL A 207 -5.45 9.70 -11.45
CA VAL A 207 -6.18 10.95 -11.24
C VAL A 207 -7.27 11.14 -12.29
N CYS A 208 -7.00 10.83 -13.58
CA CYS A 208 -8.02 10.86 -14.63
C CYS A 208 -9.18 9.91 -14.32
N GLY A 209 -8.89 8.70 -13.84
CA GLY A 209 -9.92 7.72 -13.47
C GLY A 209 -10.76 8.19 -12.28
N THR A 210 -10.14 8.79 -11.27
CA THR A 210 -10.84 9.36 -10.11
C THR A 210 -11.75 10.54 -10.51
N MET A 211 -11.32 11.34 -11.48
CA MET A 211 -12.13 12.42 -12.06
C MET A 211 -13.25 11.92 -13.00
N GLY A 212 -13.31 10.61 -13.27
CA GLY A 212 -14.29 10.00 -14.17
C GLY A 212 -13.93 10.04 -15.66
N ASP A 213 -12.75 10.56 -16.03
CA ASP A 213 -12.24 10.47 -17.40
C ASP A 213 -11.56 9.11 -17.63
N TYR A 214 -12.42 8.07 -17.69
CA TYR A 214 -11.97 6.69 -17.84
C TYR A 214 -11.23 6.45 -19.16
N ARG A 215 -11.54 7.21 -20.21
CA ARG A 215 -10.85 7.08 -21.51
C ARG A 215 -9.41 7.56 -21.41
N LYS A 216 -9.18 8.76 -20.87
CA LYS A 216 -7.82 9.29 -20.65
C LYS A 216 -7.06 8.41 -19.65
N SER A 217 -7.75 7.92 -18.62
CA SER A 217 -7.19 6.96 -17.66
C SER A 217 -6.65 5.69 -18.33
N LEU A 218 -7.46 5.04 -19.19
CA LEU A 218 -7.04 3.85 -19.94
C LEU A 218 -5.85 4.15 -20.87
N GLU A 219 -5.85 5.27 -21.59
CA GLU A 219 -4.74 5.64 -22.46
C GLU A 219 -3.40 5.70 -21.70
N PHE A 220 -3.40 6.32 -20.53
CA PHE A 220 -2.18 6.42 -19.71
C PHE A 220 -1.76 5.08 -19.10
N TYR A 221 -2.71 4.29 -18.61
CA TYR A 221 -2.38 2.95 -18.11
C TYR A 221 -1.89 2.01 -19.21
N GLU A 222 -2.41 2.11 -20.44
CA GLU A 222 -1.93 1.35 -21.60
C GLU A 222 -0.50 1.74 -22.00
N LYS A 223 -0.14 3.04 -21.93
CA LYS A 223 1.25 3.49 -22.12
C LYS A 223 2.17 2.94 -21.03
N ALA A 224 1.76 3.04 -19.77
CA ALA A 224 2.50 2.50 -18.63
C ALA A 224 2.74 0.99 -18.77
N TYR A 225 1.69 0.26 -19.17
CA TYR A 225 1.72 -1.16 -19.46
C TYR A 225 2.70 -1.50 -20.60
N THR A 226 2.60 -0.80 -21.72
CA THR A 226 3.44 -1.05 -22.91
C THR A 226 4.93 -0.90 -22.57
N ILE A 227 5.29 0.10 -21.77
CA ILE A 227 6.66 0.29 -21.29
C ILE A 227 7.08 -0.86 -20.37
N ALA A 228 6.24 -1.22 -19.41
CA ALA A 228 6.54 -2.27 -18.44
C ALA A 228 6.67 -3.66 -19.10
N GLU A 229 5.85 -3.95 -20.11
CA GLU A 229 5.87 -5.18 -20.90
C GLU A 229 7.14 -5.29 -21.74
N ASN A 230 7.58 -4.19 -22.36
CA ASN A 230 8.82 -4.17 -23.13
C ASN A 230 10.07 -4.26 -22.23
N ALA A 231 9.99 -3.76 -21.00
CA ALA A 231 11.10 -3.72 -20.06
C ALA A 231 11.35 -5.03 -19.31
N SER A 232 10.36 -5.94 -19.28
CA SER A 232 10.38 -7.10 -18.40
C SER A 232 10.01 -8.38 -19.16
N PRO A 233 10.45 -9.57 -18.70
CA PRO A 233 9.95 -10.83 -19.23
C PRO A 233 8.42 -10.91 -19.10
N PRO A 234 7.75 -11.73 -19.94
CA PRO A 234 6.34 -12.04 -19.76
C PRO A 234 6.06 -12.47 -18.32
N ASN A 235 4.93 -12.02 -17.76
CA ASN A 235 4.50 -12.27 -16.38
C ASN A 235 5.41 -11.68 -15.28
N HIS A 236 6.16 -10.62 -15.55
CA HIS A 236 6.91 -9.95 -14.50
C HIS A 236 5.98 -9.28 -13.46
N PRO A 237 6.28 -9.35 -12.14
CA PRO A 237 5.45 -8.75 -11.09
C PRO A 237 5.12 -7.27 -11.28
N SER A 238 5.98 -6.48 -11.95
CA SER A 238 5.70 -5.06 -12.22
C SER A 238 4.45 -4.83 -13.09
N LEU A 239 3.98 -5.84 -13.83
CA LEU A 239 2.79 -5.74 -14.69
C LEU A 239 1.48 -5.85 -13.89
N THR A 240 1.51 -6.38 -12.67
CA THR A 240 0.28 -6.61 -11.88
C THR A 240 -0.42 -5.32 -11.52
N THR A 241 0.32 -4.26 -11.20
CA THR A 241 -0.23 -2.93 -10.90
C THR A 241 -0.96 -2.38 -12.11
N SER A 242 -0.35 -2.42 -13.30
CA SER A 242 -0.99 -1.93 -14.53
C SER A 242 -2.25 -2.72 -14.87
N TYR A 243 -2.21 -4.05 -14.83
CA TYR A 243 -3.39 -4.88 -15.06
C TYR A 243 -4.50 -4.63 -14.04
N SER A 244 -4.16 -4.50 -12.76
CA SER A 244 -5.13 -4.22 -11.71
C SER A 244 -5.78 -2.85 -11.88
N SER A 245 -5.00 -1.84 -12.26
CA SER A 245 -5.51 -0.49 -12.52
C SER A 245 -6.42 -0.44 -13.74
N ILE A 246 -6.03 -1.06 -14.86
CA ILE A 246 -6.87 -1.17 -16.06
C ILE A 246 -8.17 -1.91 -15.74
N GLY A 247 -8.08 -3.02 -14.99
CA GLY A 247 -9.23 -3.79 -14.54
C GLY A 247 -10.20 -2.96 -13.68
N GLN A 248 -9.67 -2.14 -12.77
CA GLN A 248 -10.49 -1.22 -11.97
C GLN A 248 -11.18 -0.16 -12.82
N VAL A 249 -10.52 0.40 -13.83
CA VAL A 249 -11.15 1.38 -14.74
C VAL A 249 -12.29 0.75 -15.52
N TYR A 250 -12.10 -0.45 -16.09
CA TYR A 250 -13.18 -1.18 -16.76
C TYR A 250 -14.33 -1.53 -15.82
N ASN A 251 -14.04 -1.88 -14.57
CA ASN A 251 -15.06 -2.11 -13.54
C ASN A 251 -15.90 -0.84 -13.30
N LYS A 252 -15.26 0.33 -13.16
CA LYS A 252 -15.95 1.63 -13.00
C LYS A 252 -16.76 2.03 -14.23
N MET A 253 -16.35 1.59 -15.42
CA MET A 253 -17.10 1.77 -16.67
C MET A 253 -18.27 0.78 -16.83
N GLY A 254 -18.36 -0.25 -15.98
CA GLY A 254 -19.35 -1.33 -16.08
C GLY A 254 -19.01 -2.41 -17.12
N ASP A 255 -17.83 -2.39 -17.72
CA ASP A 255 -17.34 -3.46 -18.60
C ASP A 255 -16.71 -4.57 -17.75
N TYR A 256 -17.56 -5.30 -17.02
CA TYR A 256 -17.13 -6.36 -16.11
C TYR A 256 -16.38 -7.51 -16.80
N PRO A 257 -16.71 -7.93 -18.04
CA PRO A 257 -15.92 -8.93 -18.77
C PRO A 257 -14.47 -8.50 -19.01
N LYS A 258 -14.23 -7.25 -19.46
CA LYS A 258 -12.85 -6.76 -19.60
C LYS A 258 -12.17 -6.56 -18.25
N ALA A 259 -12.89 -6.06 -17.25
CA ALA A 259 -12.34 -5.96 -15.89
C ALA A 259 -11.85 -7.33 -15.41
N LEU A 260 -12.65 -8.37 -15.61
CA LEU A 260 -12.32 -9.75 -15.26
C LEU A 260 -11.11 -10.27 -16.02
N GLU A 261 -11.01 -9.98 -17.33
CA GLU A 261 -9.84 -10.33 -18.13
C GLU A 261 -8.54 -9.78 -17.53
N PHE A 262 -8.51 -8.48 -17.22
CA PHE A 262 -7.34 -7.81 -16.68
C PHE A 262 -7.01 -8.23 -15.25
N HIS A 263 -8.01 -8.36 -14.38
CA HIS A 263 -7.79 -8.89 -13.03
C HIS A 263 -7.30 -10.35 -13.04
N THR A 264 -7.77 -11.17 -13.97
CA THR A 264 -7.28 -12.56 -14.13
C THR A 264 -5.83 -12.60 -14.60
N LYS A 265 -5.43 -11.70 -15.52
CA LYS A 265 -4.03 -11.56 -15.94
C LYS A 265 -3.13 -11.17 -14.76
N ALA A 266 -3.54 -10.21 -13.93
CA ALA A 266 -2.81 -9.85 -12.70
C ALA A 266 -2.72 -11.04 -11.73
N ASN A 267 -3.83 -11.73 -11.49
CA ASN A 267 -3.89 -12.87 -10.58
C ASN A 267 -2.96 -14.02 -11.01
N LYS A 268 -2.87 -14.31 -12.31
CA LYS A 268 -1.97 -15.33 -12.84
C LYS A 268 -0.51 -15.04 -12.48
N ILE A 269 -0.08 -13.78 -12.59
CA ILE A 269 1.27 -13.38 -12.20
C ILE A 269 1.46 -13.55 -10.68
N TYR A 270 0.48 -13.15 -9.87
CA TYR A 270 0.54 -13.36 -8.43
C TYR A 270 0.64 -14.84 -8.04
N GLU A 271 -0.13 -15.73 -8.69
CA GLU A 271 -0.05 -17.18 -8.47
C GLU A 271 1.32 -17.76 -8.84
N GLU A 272 1.99 -17.22 -9.86
CA GLU A 272 3.31 -17.68 -10.32
C GLU A 272 4.48 -17.10 -9.49
N THR A 273 4.30 -15.94 -8.87
CA THR A 273 5.42 -15.15 -8.31
C THR A 273 5.38 -14.95 -6.80
N LEU A 274 4.20 -15.04 -6.17
CA LEU A 274 4.03 -14.82 -4.74
C LEU A 274 3.88 -16.14 -3.97
N PRO A 275 4.27 -16.17 -2.68
CA PRO A 275 3.91 -17.25 -1.78
C PRO A 275 2.39 -17.47 -1.72
N SER A 276 1.95 -18.72 -1.54
CA SER A 276 0.53 -19.08 -1.55
C SER A 276 -0.32 -18.42 -0.45
N ASN A 277 0.31 -17.81 0.56
CA ASN A 277 -0.32 -17.09 1.67
C ASN A 277 -0.11 -15.56 1.60
N HIS A 278 0.35 -15.04 0.46
CA HIS A 278 0.60 -13.60 0.31
C HIS A 278 -0.73 -12.81 0.23
N LEU A 279 -0.80 -11.69 0.95
CA LEU A 279 -2.04 -10.88 1.05
C LEU A 279 -2.49 -10.30 -0.30
N ASP A 280 -1.55 -9.89 -1.16
CA ASP A 280 -1.88 -9.41 -2.52
C ASP A 280 -2.61 -10.47 -3.38
N LEU A 281 -2.27 -11.75 -3.22
CA LEU A 281 -2.97 -12.85 -3.89
C LEU A 281 -4.42 -12.96 -3.36
N ALA A 282 -4.61 -12.82 -2.05
CA ALA A 282 -5.93 -12.78 -1.43
C ALA A 282 -6.78 -11.61 -1.96
N THR A 283 -6.19 -10.42 -2.04
CA THR A 283 -6.83 -9.22 -2.61
C THR A 283 -7.22 -9.43 -4.06
N SER A 284 -6.34 -10.05 -4.86
CA SER A 284 -6.62 -10.36 -6.27
C SER A 284 -7.80 -11.32 -6.43
N TYR A 285 -7.81 -12.42 -5.67
CA TYR A 285 -8.96 -13.34 -5.64
C TYR A 285 -10.24 -12.65 -5.20
N ASN A 286 -10.17 -11.76 -4.20
CA ASN A 286 -11.35 -11.03 -3.75
C ASN A 286 -11.93 -10.12 -4.85
N ASN A 287 -11.08 -9.40 -5.60
CA ASN A 287 -11.51 -8.56 -6.71
C ASN A 287 -12.16 -9.37 -7.84
N ILE A 288 -11.61 -10.54 -8.17
CA ILE A 288 -12.21 -11.46 -9.14
C ILE A 288 -13.55 -12.00 -8.62
N GLY A 289 -13.65 -12.36 -7.34
CA GLY A 289 -14.89 -12.81 -6.71
C GLY A 289 -16.00 -11.76 -6.79
N LEU A 290 -15.67 -10.49 -6.50
CA LEU A 290 -16.60 -9.38 -6.62
C LEU A 290 -17.14 -9.22 -8.05
N LEU A 291 -16.28 -9.35 -9.06
CA LEU A 291 -16.69 -9.28 -10.47
C LEU A 291 -17.63 -10.42 -10.84
N TYR A 292 -17.33 -11.65 -10.45
CA TYR A 292 -18.25 -12.77 -10.68
C TYR A 292 -19.58 -12.59 -9.96
N ASN A 293 -19.58 -12.02 -8.75
CA ASN A 293 -20.81 -11.70 -8.03
C ASN A 293 -21.67 -10.67 -8.79
N ILE A 294 -21.05 -9.60 -9.31
CA ILE A 294 -21.74 -8.59 -10.14
C ILE A 294 -22.27 -9.21 -11.44
N MET A 295 -21.52 -10.14 -12.04
CA MET A 295 -21.93 -10.88 -13.23
C MET A 295 -22.91 -12.03 -12.94
N HIS A 296 -23.35 -12.18 -11.68
CA HIS A 296 -24.27 -13.22 -11.20
C HIS A 296 -23.76 -14.68 -11.36
N ASP A 297 -22.46 -14.90 -11.55
CA ASP A 297 -21.82 -16.23 -11.48
C ASP A 297 -21.43 -16.55 -10.03
N TYR A 298 -22.46 -16.75 -9.20
CA TYR A 298 -22.31 -16.97 -7.77
C TYR A 298 -21.42 -18.16 -7.39
N PRO A 299 -21.43 -19.32 -8.10
CA PRO A 299 -20.53 -20.42 -7.79
C PRO A 299 -19.05 -20.04 -7.95
N LYS A 300 -18.68 -19.31 -9.00
CA LYS A 300 -17.30 -18.83 -9.14
C LYS A 300 -16.99 -17.75 -8.13
N ALA A 301 -17.91 -16.81 -7.89
CA ALA A 301 -17.73 -15.76 -6.88
C ALA A 301 -17.40 -16.37 -5.51
N LEU A 302 -18.19 -17.36 -5.07
CA LEU A 302 -17.97 -18.07 -3.80
C LEU A 302 -16.58 -18.73 -3.77
N GLY A 303 -16.22 -19.48 -4.81
CA GLY A 303 -14.92 -20.16 -4.87
C GLY A 303 -13.72 -19.19 -4.80
N PHE A 304 -13.82 -18.02 -5.41
CA PHE A 304 -12.78 -16.98 -5.31
C PHE A 304 -12.74 -16.31 -3.93
N HIS A 305 -13.89 -15.98 -3.34
CA HIS A 305 -13.95 -15.43 -1.99
C HIS A 305 -13.45 -16.42 -0.93
N GLU A 306 -13.74 -17.72 -1.07
CA GLU A 306 -13.22 -18.76 -0.18
C GLU A 306 -11.70 -18.89 -0.28
N LYS A 307 -11.12 -18.83 -1.48
CA LYS A 307 -9.65 -18.80 -1.66
C LYS A 307 -9.02 -17.59 -0.97
N ALA A 308 -9.60 -16.41 -1.14
CA ALA A 308 -9.13 -15.20 -0.46
C ALA A 308 -9.22 -15.35 1.07
N HIS A 309 -10.34 -15.84 1.58
CA HIS A 309 -10.57 -16.07 3.01
C HIS A 309 -9.54 -17.04 3.62
N GLN A 310 -9.23 -18.15 2.95
CA GLN A 310 -8.23 -19.11 3.42
C GLN A 310 -6.82 -18.50 3.52
N ILE A 311 -6.48 -17.56 2.64
CA ILE A 311 -5.20 -16.85 2.71
C ILE A 311 -5.20 -15.90 3.90
N TYR A 312 -6.25 -15.08 4.05
CA TYR A 312 -6.38 -14.17 5.18
C TYR A 312 -6.34 -14.90 6.52
N GLU A 313 -7.05 -16.04 6.64
CA GLU A 313 -7.10 -16.84 7.88
C GLU A 313 -5.72 -17.37 8.28
N LYS A 314 -4.86 -17.71 7.30
CA LYS A 314 -3.50 -18.19 7.57
C LYS A 314 -2.49 -17.07 7.82
N ALA A 315 -2.68 -15.92 7.18
CA ALA A 315 -1.70 -14.84 7.15
C ALA A 315 -1.94 -13.79 8.25
N LEU A 316 -3.17 -13.66 8.75
CA LEU A 316 -3.56 -12.56 9.63
C LEU A 316 -3.99 -13.05 11.03
N PRO A 317 -3.88 -12.19 12.06
CA PRO A 317 -4.48 -12.47 13.36
C PRO A 317 -6.00 -12.68 13.26
N PRO A 318 -6.61 -13.50 14.15
CA PRO A 318 -8.04 -13.84 14.07
C PRO A 318 -9.01 -12.65 14.09
N ASP A 319 -8.59 -11.53 14.66
CA ASP A 319 -9.42 -10.32 14.76
C ASP A 319 -9.11 -9.32 13.63
N HIS A 320 -8.31 -9.65 12.62
CA HIS A 320 -7.92 -8.67 11.59
C HIS A 320 -9.13 -8.18 10.76
N PRO A 321 -9.28 -6.87 10.48
CA PRO A 321 -10.40 -6.34 9.70
C PRO A 321 -10.62 -6.99 8.32
N ASP A 322 -9.55 -7.41 7.63
CA ASP A 322 -9.67 -8.10 6.34
C ASP A 322 -10.39 -9.46 6.45
N LEU A 323 -10.30 -10.14 7.60
CA LEU A 323 -11.11 -11.34 7.86
C LEU A 323 -12.59 -11.00 7.90
N ALA A 324 -12.97 -9.88 8.54
CA ALA A 324 -14.35 -9.41 8.54
C ALA A 324 -14.84 -9.12 7.11
N THR A 325 -14.04 -8.41 6.32
CA THR A 325 -14.35 -8.12 4.91
C THR A 325 -14.53 -9.39 4.08
N SER A 326 -13.66 -10.40 4.28
CA SER A 326 -13.78 -11.67 3.55
C SER A 326 -15.04 -12.46 3.92
N TYR A 327 -15.41 -12.53 5.20
CA TYR A 327 -16.67 -13.13 5.64
C TYR A 327 -17.88 -12.38 5.06
N ASN A 328 -17.83 -11.06 5.04
CA ASN A 328 -18.88 -10.25 4.45
C ASN A 328 -19.07 -10.55 2.95
N ASN A 329 -17.99 -10.70 2.19
CA ASN A 329 -18.10 -11.00 0.76
C ASN A 329 -18.65 -12.41 0.50
N ILE A 330 -18.28 -13.39 1.33
CA ILE A 330 -18.91 -14.73 1.31
C ILE A 330 -20.41 -14.63 1.66
N GLY A 331 -20.76 -13.82 2.65
CA GLY A 331 -22.14 -13.57 3.05
C GLY A 331 -22.97 -12.93 1.96
N LEU A 332 -22.40 -12.01 1.18
CA LEU A 332 -23.04 -11.40 0.03
C LEU A 332 -23.42 -12.45 -1.01
N VAL A 333 -22.54 -13.41 -1.30
CA VAL A 333 -22.85 -14.49 -2.25
C VAL A 333 -23.95 -15.42 -1.71
N TYR A 334 -23.91 -15.79 -0.43
CA TYR A 334 -24.97 -16.59 0.18
C TYR A 334 -26.33 -15.87 0.19
N SER A 335 -26.33 -14.56 0.47
CA SER A 335 -27.54 -13.73 0.43
C SER A 335 -28.11 -13.67 -0.99
N SER A 336 -27.25 -13.45 -2.00
CA SER A 336 -27.66 -13.39 -3.42
C SER A 336 -28.17 -14.73 -3.97
N THR A 337 -27.72 -15.85 -3.41
CA THR A 337 -28.18 -17.20 -3.77
C THR A 337 -29.38 -17.68 -2.95
N GLY A 338 -29.91 -16.84 -2.04
CA GLY A 338 -31.05 -17.17 -1.19
C GLY A 338 -30.73 -18.08 -0.01
N ASN A 339 -29.45 -18.37 0.26
CA ASN A 339 -29.03 -19.13 1.43
C ASN A 339 -28.89 -18.21 2.66
N TYR A 340 -30.01 -17.65 3.07
CA TYR A 340 -30.07 -16.62 4.12
C TYR A 340 -29.53 -17.09 5.47
N SER A 341 -29.72 -18.36 5.83
CA SER A 341 -29.18 -18.92 7.07
C SER A 341 -27.64 -18.92 7.09
N LYS A 342 -26.99 -19.32 5.99
CA LYS A 342 -25.53 -19.26 5.89
C LYS A 342 -25.03 -17.82 5.79
N ALA A 343 -25.76 -16.95 5.07
CA ALA A 343 -25.42 -15.54 4.97
C ALA A 343 -25.40 -14.89 6.36
N LEU A 344 -26.43 -15.15 7.18
CA LEU A 344 -26.50 -14.64 8.54
C LEU A 344 -25.34 -15.15 9.41
N GLU A 345 -25.00 -16.44 9.33
CA GLU A 345 -23.87 -17.02 10.09
C GLU A 345 -22.55 -16.30 9.79
N VAL A 346 -22.22 -16.10 8.51
CA VAL A 346 -20.95 -15.46 8.13
C VAL A 346 -20.97 -13.95 8.37
N TYR A 347 -22.11 -13.28 8.22
CA TYR A 347 -22.23 -11.86 8.57
C TYR A 347 -22.05 -11.61 10.06
N GLU A 348 -22.58 -12.47 10.94
CA GLU A 348 -22.39 -12.37 12.39
C GLU A 348 -20.90 -12.57 12.77
N LYS A 349 -20.17 -13.44 12.06
CA LYS A 349 -18.70 -13.57 12.22
C LYS A 349 -17.97 -12.30 11.78
N ALA A 350 -18.32 -11.75 10.62
CA ALA A 350 -17.75 -10.48 10.13
C ALA A 350 -17.98 -9.35 11.14
N HIS A 351 -19.21 -9.23 11.64
CA HIS A 351 -19.59 -8.22 12.63
C HIS A 351 -18.84 -8.38 13.94
N THR A 352 -18.70 -9.61 14.45
CA THR A 352 -17.98 -9.90 15.69
C THR A 352 -16.53 -9.41 15.63
N ILE A 353 -15.84 -9.70 14.53
CA ILE A 353 -14.46 -9.24 14.29
C ILE A 353 -14.43 -7.71 14.21
N ALA A 354 -15.25 -7.14 13.33
CA ALA A 354 -15.28 -5.70 13.08
C ALA A 354 -15.59 -4.88 14.34
N LYS A 355 -16.51 -5.34 15.19
CA LYS A 355 -16.90 -4.66 16.44
C LYS A 355 -15.75 -4.62 17.45
N LYS A 356 -14.85 -5.61 17.42
CA LYS A 356 -13.70 -5.69 18.33
C LYS A 356 -12.56 -4.77 17.90
N THR A 357 -12.41 -4.52 16.59
CA THR A 357 -11.24 -3.84 16.03
C THR A 357 -11.49 -2.44 15.50
N LEU A 358 -12.72 -2.14 15.08
CA LEU A 358 -13.05 -0.85 14.52
C LEU A 358 -13.63 0.08 15.59
N PRO A 359 -13.35 1.41 15.52
CA PRO A 359 -14.05 2.40 16.33
C PRO A 359 -15.57 2.28 16.18
N SER A 360 -16.32 2.60 17.23
CA SER A 360 -17.78 2.41 17.26
C SER A 360 -18.55 3.19 16.19
N ASN A 361 -17.96 4.24 15.63
CA ASN A 361 -18.50 5.07 14.55
C ASN A 361 -17.91 4.73 13.17
N HIS A 362 -17.17 3.64 13.02
CA HIS A 362 -16.52 3.31 11.76
C HIS A 362 -17.56 2.94 10.68
N PRO A 363 -17.52 3.55 9.46
CA PRO A 363 -18.53 3.32 8.42
C PRO A 363 -18.74 1.86 8.04
N SER A 364 -17.68 1.04 8.02
CA SER A 364 -17.79 -0.40 7.72
C SER A 364 -18.69 -1.16 8.71
N LEU A 365 -18.78 -0.73 9.98
CA LEU A 365 -19.72 -1.35 10.93
C LEU A 365 -21.17 -1.14 10.50
N ALA A 366 -21.51 0.02 9.94
CA ALA A 366 -22.84 0.28 9.40
C ALA A 366 -23.15 -0.64 8.21
N THR A 367 -22.18 -0.91 7.34
CA THR A 367 -22.33 -1.86 6.23
C THR A 367 -22.64 -3.27 6.74
N PHE A 368 -21.91 -3.76 7.74
CA PHE A 368 -22.16 -5.09 8.30
C PHE A 368 -23.55 -5.17 8.96
N TYR A 369 -23.95 -4.15 9.71
CA TYR A 369 -25.29 -4.07 10.29
C TYR A 369 -26.40 -4.06 9.23
N ASN A 370 -26.24 -3.27 8.16
CA ASN A 370 -27.19 -3.24 7.06
C ASN A 370 -27.35 -4.61 6.38
N ASN A 371 -26.24 -5.33 6.18
CA ASN A 371 -26.27 -6.66 5.57
C ASN A 371 -26.98 -7.69 6.46
N ILE A 372 -26.74 -7.66 7.77
CA ILE A 372 -27.48 -8.50 8.73
C ILE A 372 -28.96 -8.13 8.76
N GLY A 373 -29.28 -6.83 8.83
CA GLY A 373 -30.65 -6.34 8.83
C GLY A 373 -31.42 -6.77 7.58
N LEU A 374 -30.79 -6.69 6.41
CA LEU A 374 -31.34 -7.16 5.14
C LEU A 374 -31.71 -8.64 5.20
N VAL A 375 -30.80 -9.49 5.67
CA VAL A 375 -31.04 -10.94 5.74
C VAL A 375 -32.11 -11.28 6.79
N CYS A 376 -32.12 -10.62 7.95
CA CYS A 376 -33.17 -10.81 8.95
C CYS A 376 -34.55 -10.43 8.39
N GLY A 377 -34.63 -9.32 7.65
CA GLY A 377 -35.87 -8.86 7.02
C GLY A 377 -36.37 -9.81 5.94
N THR A 378 -35.48 -10.35 5.09
CA THR A 378 -35.86 -11.36 4.08
C THR A 378 -36.28 -12.67 4.70
N MET A 379 -35.74 -13.03 5.88
CA MET A 379 -36.18 -14.20 6.66
C MET A 379 -37.47 -13.98 7.46
N GLY A 380 -38.01 -12.75 7.49
CA GLY A 380 -39.24 -12.39 8.21
C GLY A 380 -39.05 -12.00 9.68
N ASP A 381 -37.81 -11.90 10.17
CA ASP A 381 -37.49 -11.39 11.51
C ASP A 381 -37.39 -9.86 11.47
N TYR A 382 -38.53 -9.20 11.27
CA TYR A 382 -38.62 -7.74 11.18
C TYR A 382 -38.15 -6.99 12.43
N PRO A 383 -38.42 -7.46 13.68
CA PRO A 383 -37.89 -6.81 14.87
C PRO A 383 -36.36 -6.79 14.91
N LYS A 384 -35.71 -7.92 14.61
CA LYS A 384 -34.24 -8.00 14.56
C LYS A 384 -33.68 -7.18 13.40
N ALA A 385 -34.34 -7.18 12.25
CA ALA A 385 -33.96 -6.35 11.11
C ALA A 385 -33.96 -4.86 11.47
N LEU A 386 -35.03 -4.39 12.12
CA LEU A 386 -35.17 -3.00 12.54
C LEU A 386 -34.06 -2.59 13.52
N GLU A 387 -33.76 -3.42 14.52
CA GLU A 387 -32.67 -3.17 15.47
C GLU A 387 -31.32 -2.95 14.77
N PHE A 388 -31.01 -3.76 13.77
CA PHE A 388 -29.77 -3.62 13.02
C PHE A 388 -29.74 -2.40 12.11
N TYR A 389 -30.86 -2.07 11.46
CA TYR A 389 -30.96 -0.85 10.67
C TYR A 389 -30.84 0.41 11.52
N GLU A 390 -31.41 0.44 12.72
CA GLU A 390 -31.25 1.56 13.65
C GLU A 390 -29.79 1.75 14.08
N LYS A 391 -29.06 0.65 14.33
CA LYS A 391 -27.62 0.71 14.64
C LYS A 391 -26.80 1.20 13.45
N ALA A 392 -27.10 0.73 12.25
CA ALA A 392 -26.44 1.21 11.04
C ALA A 392 -26.69 2.70 10.83
N TYR A 393 -27.94 3.14 10.99
CA TYR A 393 -28.35 4.54 10.86
C TYR A 393 -27.62 5.45 11.85
N THR A 394 -27.55 5.04 13.13
CA THR A 394 -26.87 5.79 14.19
C THR A 394 -25.39 6.03 13.86
N ILE A 395 -24.72 5.04 13.25
CA ILE A 395 -23.32 5.17 12.83
C ILE A 395 -23.21 6.13 11.63
N THR A 396 -24.08 5.99 10.63
CA THR A 396 -24.03 6.85 9.44
C THR A 396 -24.38 8.31 9.75
N ASP A 397 -25.29 8.56 10.70
CA ASP A 397 -25.70 9.91 11.11
C ASP A 397 -24.57 10.63 11.87
N ALA A 398 -23.82 9.89 12.70
CA ALA A 398 -22.68 10.42 13.45
C ALA A 398 -21.45 10.78 12.58
N VAL A 399 -21.44 10.42 11.29
CA VAL A 399 -20.35 10.72 10.35
C VAL A 399 -20.64 12.01 9.53
N ILE A 400 -21.86 12.55 9.61
CA ILE A 400 -22.32 13.72 8.85
C ILE A 400 -22.04 15.06 9.59
N TYR A 401 -21.57 15.00 10.85
CA TYR A 401 -21.17 16.15 11.67
C TYR A 401 -19.69 16.08 12.04
#